data_AF-A0A2M7VFP5-F1
#
_entry.id   AF-A0A2M7VFP5-F1
#
_cell.length_a   1.000
_cell.length_b   1.000
_cell.length_c   1.000
_cell.angle_alpha   90.00
_cell.angle_beta   90.00
_cell.angle_gamma   90.00
#
_symmetry.space_group_name_H-M   'P 1'
#
loop_
_entity.id
_entity.type
_entity.pdbx_description
1 polymer ?
#
loop_
_entity_poly.entity_id
_entity_poly.type
_entity_poly.pdbx_seq_one_letter_code
_entity_poly.pdbx_strand_id
1 'polypeptide(L)'
;MDNITSEYLFKDKSGQLFIWQSGQLQNLTQWLKDNSVQLLFGHEQSTAILDTGMEEPLLAPLPPMVAPQGMIKEAKKFSLEKIIDKLILKFDLVLIEEQQLKLSKLLFVFFRGARQAHDVRLSLTELFAWPTTKIDAIMQLLKEIKEQIANSNGEVVSVNLQEKKWRQEDQVKQELKKAQLAAKEDWHKRLLSEQEKKITINDIPAPTIQSSLAQRRVGQVPEGKKIVEEIRKFNRMTGPLEEISQMNVKILRRLASSTAESLRKIEEKIDVFSAPSLARRMEIVKAWQSSPIYQQYLRLGRLSLEEGVPINLIVERERQKLPNDNLNFDEFNAISLLNKKLRF
;
A
#
# COMPACT_ATOMS: atom_id res chain seq x y z
N MET A 1 -36.70 -16.86 -8.96
CA MET A 1 -35.94 -16.43 -10.16
C MET A 1 -35.59 -14.98 -9.93
N ASP A 2 -34.38 -14.75 -9.40
CA ASP A 2 -33.94 -13.42 -9.00
C ASP A 2 -33.34 -12.74 -10.24
N ASN A 3 -34.13 -11.87 -10.87
CA ASN A 3 -33.63 -10.98 -11.92
C ASN A 3 -32.75 -9.93 -11.25
N ILE A 4 -31.44 -10.22 -11.15
CA ILE A 4 -30.43 -9.23 -10.83
C ILE A 4 -30.36 -8.28 -12.04
N THR A 5 -31.13 -7.19 -12.01
CA THR A 5 -30.96 -6.08 -12.94
C THR A 5 -29.70 -5.33 -12.52
N SER A 6 -28.56 -5.75 -13.07
CA SER A 6 -27.32 -4.99 -12.96
C SER A 6 -27.46 -3.69 -13.76
N GLU A 7 -27.42 -2.57 -13.05
CA GLU A 7 -27.34 -1.24 -13.65
C GLU A 7 -25.89 -0.95 -14.02
N TYR A 8 -25.66 -0.58 -15.28
CA TYR A 8 -24.33 -0.25 -15.78
C TYR A 8 -24.28 1.21 -16.21
N LEU A 9 -23.22 1.91 -15.79
CA LEU A 9 -22.95 3.29 -16.17
C LEU A 9 -21.91 3.32 -17.30
N PHE A 10 -22.22 4.03 -18.37
CA PHE A 10 -21.35 4.20 -19.53
C PHE A 10 -21.05 5.67 -19.78
N LYS A 11 -19.88 5.96 -20.33
CA LYS A 11 -19.50 7.29 -20.80
C LYS A 11 -19.23 7.22 -22.29
N ASP A 12 -19.94 8.02 -23.08
CA ASP A 12 -19.72 8.10 -24.52
C ASP A 12 -18.46 8.93 -24.86
N LYS A 13 -18.00 8.87 -26.11
CA LYS A 13 -16.88 9.65 -26.67
C LYS A 13 -17.07 11.16 -26.50
N SER A 14 -18.32 11.63 -26.47
CA SER A 14 -18.69 13.01 -26.17
C SER A 14 -18.56 13.40 -24.69
N GLY A 15 -18.27 12.44 -23.82
CA GLY A 15 -18.16 12.63 -22.37
C GLY A 15 -19.50 12.61 -21.62
N GLN A 16 -20.62 12.41 -22.32
CA GLN A 16 -21.94 12.28 -21.71
C GLN A 16 -22.10 10.91 -21.04
N LEU A 17 -22.76 10.88 -19.88
CA LEU A 17 -23.03 9.67 -19.11
C LEU A 17 -24.39 9.08 -19.49
N PHE A 18 -24.43 7.76 -19.64
CA PHE A 18 -25.62 6.98 -19.94
C PHE A 18 -25.76 5.85 -18.92
N ILE A 19 -27.01 5.48 -18.62
CA ILE A 19 -27.34 4.34 -17.77
C ILE A 19 -28.07 3.29 -18.62
N TRP A 20 -27.70 2.02 -18.44
CA TRP A 20 -28.41 0.89 -19.03
C TRP A 20 -29.33 0.28 -17.98
N GLN A 21 -30.63 0.46 -18.15
CA GLN A 21 -31.65 -0.05 -17.25
C GLN A 21 -32.77 -0.68 -18.09
N SER A 22 -33.22 -1.87 -17.69
CA SER A 22 -34.35 -2.57 -18.34
C SER A 22 -34.19 -2.78 -19.87
N GLY A 23 -32.96 -2.95 -20.36
CA GLY A 23 -32.67 -3.16 -21.78
C GLY A 23 -32.69 -1.90 -22.64
N GLN A 24 -32.77 -0.71 -22.03
CA GLN A 24 -32.70 0.56 -22.72
C GLN A 24 -31.53 1.41 -22.20
N LEU A 25 -30.83 2.05 -23.14
CA LEU A 25 -29.79 3.04 -22.84
C LEU A 25 -30.45 4.42 -22.72
N GLN A 26 -30.35 5.04 -21.54
CA GLN A 26 -30.91 6.36 -21.29
C GLN A 26 -29.81 7.36 -20.91
N ASN A 27 -29.96 8.62 -21.30
CA ASN A 27 -29.05 9.68 -20.88
C ASN A 27 -29.23 9.92 -19.37
N LEU A 28 -28.13 9.89 -18.61
CA LEU A 28 -28.18 9.96 -17.14
C LEU A 28 -28.84 11.27 -16.65
N THR A 29 -28.60 12.37 -17.37
CA THR A 29 -29.16 13.69 -17.02
C THR A 29 -30.67 13.71 -17.18
N GLN A 30 -31.18 13.03 -18.21
CA GLN A 30 -32.62 12.90 -18.47
C GLN A 30 -33.27 11.96 -17.45
N TRP A 31 -32.65 10.79 -17.21
CA TRP A 31 -33.10 9.81 -16.22
C TRP A 31 -33.16 10.39 -14.81
N LEU A 32 -32.16 11.19 -14.40
CA LEU A 32 -32.17 11.89 -13.12
C LEU A 32 -33.29 12.94 -13.05
N LYS A 33 -33.61 13.64 -14.14
CA LYS A 33 -34.76 14.56 -14.17
C LYS A 33 -36.06 13.80 -13.98
N ASP A 34 -36.27 12.72 -14.74
CA ASP A 34 -37.50 11.94 -14.70
C ASP A 34 -37.72 11.25 -13.33
N ASN A 35 -36.64 10.79 -12.68
CA ASN A 35 -36.71 10.14 -11.36
C ASN A 35 -36.60 11.10 -10.18
N SER A 36 -36.01 12.29 -10.33
CA SER A 36 -36.00 13.30 -9.26
C SER A 36 -37.40 13.90 -9.04
N VAL A 37 -38.27 13.88 -10.05
CA VAL A 37 -39.70 14.24 -9.88
C VAL A 37 -40.41 13.26 -8.93
N GLN A 38 -40.01 11.99 -8.86
CA GLN A 38 -40.69 11.03 -7.97
C GLN A 38 -40.22 11.09 -6.51
N LEU A 39 -39.08 11.70 -6.20
CA LEU A 39 -38.54 11.76 -4.83
C LEU A 39 -38.87 13.06 -4.09
N LEU A 40 -39.49 14.06 -4.73
CA LEU A 40 -39.68 15.40 -4.15
C LEU A 40 -41.10 15.99 -4.19
N PHE A 41 -42.12 15.29 -4.70
CA PHE A 41 -43.51 15.79 -4.59
C PHE A 41 -44.28 15.16 -3.45
N GLY A 42 -44.01 15.72 -2.27
CA GLY A 42 -44.84 15.66 -1.07
C GLY A 42 -44.95 17.04 -0.41
N HIS A 43 -45.18 18.09 -1.20
CA HIS A 43 -45.88 19.30 -0.75
C HIS A 43 -46.22 20.22 -1.93
N GLU A 44 -47.51 20.47 -2.12
CA GLU A 44 -48.03 21.59 -2.87
C GLU A 44 -47.57 22.90 -2.22
N GLN A 45 -46.93 23.79 -2.99
CA GLN A 45 -47.18 25.22 -2.87
C GLN A 45 -47.23 25.86 -4.26
N SER A 46 -48.44 26.31 -4.58
CA SER A 46 -48.76 27.24 -5.63
C SER A 46 -48.09 28.59 -5.34
N THR A 47 -47.29 29.09 -6.28
CA THR A 47 -47.03 30.54 -6.38
C THR A 47 -47.18 30.97 -7.83
N ALA A 48 -48.05 31.96 -8.02
CA ALA A 48 -48.35 32.61 -9.28
C ALA A 48 -47.12 33.37 -9.81
N ILE A 49 -46.91 33.28 -11.11
CA ILE A 49 -45.89 34.03 -11.85
C ILE A 49 -46.52 35.38 -12.22
N LEU A 50 -46.02 36.46 -11.63
CA LEU A 50 -46.21 37.82 -12.12
C LEU A 50 -44.98 38.18 -12.94
N ASP A 51 -45.17 38.26 -14.24
CA ASP A 51 -44.17 38.64 -15.24
C ASP A 51 -44.02 40.17 -15.24
N THR A 52 -42.96 40.67 -14.60
CA THR A 52 -42.51 42.06 -14.73
C THR A 52 -41.15 42.06 -15.39
N GLY A 53 -41.15 42.27 -16.71
CA GLY A 53 -39.97 42.35 -17.57
C GLY A 53 -39.06 43.53 -17.22
N MET A 54 -38.21 43.32 -16.22
CA MET A 54 -37.06 44.16 -15.89
C MET A 54 -35.88 43.22 -15.68
N GLU A 55 -34.97 43.18 -16.67
CA GLU A 55 -33.73 42.41 -16.58
C GLU A 55 -32.83 43.03 -15.50
N GLU A 56 -32.82 42.44 -14.31
CA GLU A 56 -31.86 42.79 -13.26
C GLU A 56 -30.46 42.28 -13.63
N PRO A 57 -29.41 43.11 -13.46
CA PRO A 57 -28.04 42.71 -13.69
C PRO A 57 -27.63 41.59 -12.72
N LEU A 58 -27.25 40.44 -13.28
CA LEU A 58 -26.82 39.24 -12.56
C LEU A 58 -25.70 39.56 -11.56
N LEU A 59 -26.05 39.64 -10.27
CA LEU A 59 -25.08 39.59 -9.19
C LEU A 59 -24.37 38.24 -9.21
N ALA A 60 -23.06 38.26 -8.97
CA ALA A 60 -22.25 37.05 -8.90
C ALA A 60 -22.84 36.04 -7.90
N PRO A 61 -22.85 34.74 -8.21
CA PRO A 61 -23.43 33.73 -7.34
C PRO A 61 -22.76 33.80 -5.97
N LEU A 62 -23.58 33.88 -4.91
CA LEU A 62 -23.11 33.87 -3.53
C LEU A 62 -22.21 32.64 -3.32
N PRO A 63 -21.06 32.79 -2.63
CA PRO A 63 -20.18 31.68 -2.33
C PRO A 63 -20.98 30.58 -1.63
N PRO A 64 -20.74 29.29 -1.94
CA PRO A 64 -21.50 28.20 -1.37
C PRO A 64 -21.43 28.28 0.15
N MET A 65 -22.59 28.52 0.78
CA MET A 65 -22.70 28.45 2.22
C MET A 65 -22.26 27.05 2.64
N VAL A 66 -21.12 26.95 3.31
CA VAL A 66 -20.68 25.74 3.98
C VAL A 66 -21.78 25.39 4.96
N ALA A 67 -22.53 24.33 4.66
CA ALA A 67 -23.59 23.85 5.54
C ALA A 67 -23.00 23.71 6.96
N PRO A 68 -23.67 24.24 8.00
CA PRO A 68 -23.18 24.11 9.37
C PRO A 68 -22.91 22.64 9.61
N GLN A 69 -21.67 22.31 9.93
CA GLN A 69 -21.21 20.95 10.18
C GLN A 69 -22.17 20.30 11.16
N GLY A 70 -23.10 19.51 10.61
CA GLY A 70 -24.09 18.79 11.38
C GLY A 70 -23.34 17.96 12.39
N MET A 71 -23.69 18.14 13.66
CA MET A 71 -23.17 17.45 14.84
C MET A 71 -22.55 16.10 14.46
N ILE A 72 -21.23 16.08 14.29
CA ILE A 72 -20.49 14.84 14.14
C ILE A 72 -20.65 14.16 15.49
N LYS A 73 -21.61 13.25 15.59
CA LYS A 73 -21.83 12.46 16.80
C LYS A 73 -20.52 11.75 17.06
N GLU A 74 -19.81 12.16 18.11
CA GLU A 74 -18.53 11.58 18.47
C GLU A 74 -18.71 10.06 18.58
N ALA A 75 -17.94 9.33 17.79
CA ALA A 75 -17.99 7.87 17.79
C ALA A 75 -17.73 7.37 19.21
N LYS A 76 -18.65 6.55 19.74
CA LYS A 76 -18.55 6.03 21.09
C LYS A 76 -17.31 5.14 21.19
N LYS A 77 -16.34 5.52 22.01
CA LYS A 77 -15.09 4.75 22.16
C LYS A 77 -15.30 3.58 23.13
N PHE A 78 -14.97 2.37 22.67
CA PHE A 78 -15.00 1.17 23.51
C PHE A 78 -13.58 0.81 23.92
N SER A 79 -13.31 0.79 25.23
CA SER A 79 -12.02 0.32 25.75
C SER A 79 -11.97 -1.21 25.68
N LEU A 80 -10.91 -1.72 25.06
CA LEU A 80 -10.66 -3.15 24.94
C LEU A 80 -10.38 -3.82 26.29
N GLU A 81 -9.79 -3.08 27.25
CA GLU A 81 -9.53 -3.57 28.61
C GLU A 81 -10.83 -3.89 29.33
N LYS A 82 -11.83 -3.00 29.24
CA LYS A 82 -13.15 -3.22 29.85
C LYS A 82 -13.87 -4.45 29.28
N ILE A 83 -13.65 -4.75 27.99
CA ILE A 83 -14.20 -5.95 27.35
C ILE A 83 -13.54 -7.20 27.93
N ILE A 84 -12.21 -7.18 28.11
CA ILE A 84 -11.46 -8.28 28.70
C ILE A 84 -11.87 -8.49 30.16
N ASP A 85 -11.96 -7.43 30.95
CA ASP A 85 -12.37 -7.52 32.36
C ASP A 85 -13.78 -8.11 32.48
N LYS A 86 -14.70 -7.71 31.59
CA LYS A 86 -16.05 -8.29 31.52
C LYS A 86 -16.03 -9.77 31.16
N LEU A 87 -15.11 -10.21 30.30
CA LEU A 87 -14.93 -11.63 29.98
C LEU A 87 -14.36 -12.41 31.16
N ILE A 88 -13.35 -11.85 31.85
CA ILE A 88 -12.73 -12.45 33.03
C ILE A 88 -13.77 -12.65 34.12
N LEU A 89 -14.56 -11.61 34.42
CA LEU A 89 -15.60 -11.65 35.45
C LEU A 89 -16.75 -12.60 35.11
N LYS A 90 -17.14 -12.73 33.83
CA LYS A 90 -18.29 -13.57 33.46
C LYS A 90 -17.94 -15.06 33.38
N PHE A 91 -16.69 -15.39 33.07
CA PHE A 91 -16.25 -16.77 32.83
C PHE A 91 -15.24 -17.29 33.87
N ASP A 92 -14.98 -16.51 34.92
CA ASP A 92 -14.00 -16.79 35.99
C ASP A 92 -12.64 -17.21 35.42
N LEU A 93 -12.13 -16.43 34.47
CA LEU A 93 -10.90 -16.76 33.76
C LEU A 93 -9.68 -16.37 34.59
N VAL A 94 -8.87 -17.35 34.95
CA VAL A 94 -7.54 -17.11 35.52
C VAL A 94 -6.54 -16.96 34.38
N LEU A 95 -6.16 -15.72 34.06
CA LEU A 95 -5.24 -15.39 32.98
C LEU A 95 -3.92 -14.85 33.55
N ILE A 96 -2.80 -15.37 33.05
CA ILE A 96 -1.46 -14.82 33.29
C ILE A 96 -1.29 -13.53 32.47
N GLU A 97 -0.43 -12.60 32.87
CA GLU A 97 -0.20 -11.33 32.16
C GLU A 97 0.14 -11.53 30.66
N GLU A 98 0.99 -12.52 30.32
CA GLU A 98 1.29 -12.84 28.93
C GLU A 98 0.08 -13.33 28.13
N GLN A 99 -0.77 -14.12 28.78
CA GLN A 99 -2.00 -14.67 28.23
C GLN A 99 -3.03 -13.57 27.99
N GLN A 100 -3.16 -12.63 28.92
CA GLN A 100 -4.00 -11.44 28.78
C GLN A 100 -3.55 -10.57 27.60
N LEU A 101 -2.23 -10.42 27.40
CA LEU A 101 -1.68 -9.65 26.28
C LEU A 101 -1.95 -10.33 24.93
N LYS A 102 -1.82 -11.66 24.85
CA LYS A 102 -2.17 -12.45 23.66
C LYS A 102 -3.66 -12.36 23.36
N LEU A 103 -4.51 -12.50 24.38
CA LEU A 103 -5.97 -12.35 24.25
C LEU A 103 -6.32 -10.94 23.74
N SER A 104 -5.71 -9.91 24.32
CA SER A 104 -5.91 -8.51 23.94
C SER A 104 -5.62 -8.25 22.46
N LYS A 105 -4.47 -8.72 21.97
CA LYS A 105 -4.10 -8.62 20.54
C LYS A 105 -5.10 -9.34 19.64
N LEU A 106 -5.49 -10.55 20.02
CA LEU A 106 -6.41 -11.37 19.25
C LEU A 106 -7.81 -10.72 19.16
N LEU A 107 -8.33 -10.19 20.27
CA LEU A 107 -9.60 -9.48 20.30
C LEU A 107 -9.56 -8.19 19.49
N PHE A 108 -8.44 -7.46 19.56
CA PHE A 108 -8.28 -6.22 18.80
C PHE A 108 -8.37 -6.47 17.28
N VAL A 109 -7.66 -7.49 16.78
CA VAL A 109 -7.69 -7.88 15.37
C VAL A 109 -9.09 -8.37 14.95
N PHE A 110 -9.79 -9.09 15.84
CA PHE A 110 -11.17 -9.54 15.60
C PHE A 110 -12.16 -8.38 15.47
N PHE A 111 -12.13 -7.41 16.40
CA PHE A 111 -13.03 -6.26 16.36
C PHE A 111 -12.76 -5.34 15.18
N ARG A 112 -11.50 -5.27 14.69
CA ARG A 112 -11.18 -4.57 13.44
C ARG A 112 -11.57 -5.31 12.16
N GLY A 113 -12.13 -6.51 12.28
CA GLY A 113 -12.58 -7.29 11.12
C GLY A 113 -11.46 -7.93 10.31
N ALA A 114 -10.21 -7.92 10.80
CA ALA A 114 -9.07 -8.52 10.13
C ALA A 114 -9.01 -10.05 10.30
N ARG A 115 -9.71 -10.62 11.29
CA ARG A 115 -9.86 -12.06 11.51
C ARG A 115 -11.33 -12.47 11.58
N GLN A 116 -11.64 -13.66 11.07
CA GLN A 116 -12.98 -14.22 11.16
C GLN A 116 -13.23 -14.90 12.52
N ALA A 117 -14.50 -15.14 12.84
CA ALA A 117 -14.89 -15.78 14.10
C ALA A 117 -14.31 -17.21 14.23
N HIS A 118 -14.14 -17.92 13.12
CA HIS A 118 -13.55 -19.25 13.11
C HIS A 118 -12.06 -19.23 13.52
N ASP A 119 -11.28 -18.30 12.96
CA ASP A 119 -9.86 -18.17 13.27
C ASP A 119 -9.63 -17.83 14.75
N VAL A 120 -10.50 -16.96 15.30
CA VAL A 120 -10.47 -16.59 16.71
C VAL A 120 -10.75 -17.80 17.60
N ARG A 121 -11.75 -18.62 17.26
CA ARG A 121 -12.07 -19.85 17.98
C ARG A 121 -10.88 -20.81 18.01
N LEU A 122 -10.21 -21.01 16.86
CA LEU A 122 -9.02 -21.85 16.77
C LEU A 122 -7.89 -21.31 17.65
N SER A 123 -7.58 -20.02 17.52
CA SER A 123 -6.53 -19.38 18.32
C SER A 123 -6.84 -19.43 19.83
N LEU A 124 -8.10 -19.30 20.25
CA LEU A 124 -8.48 -19.45 21.67
C LEU A 124 -8.28 -20.90 22.16
N THR A 125 -8.58 -21.88 21.31
CA THR A 125 -8.41 -23.30 21.61
C THR A 125 -6.92 -23.63 21.79
N GLU A 126 -6.09 -23.17 20.86
CA GLU A 126 -4.63 -23.39 20.88
C GLU A 126 -3.93 -22.68 22.05
N LEU A 127 -4.32 -21.43 22.35
CA LEU A 127 -3.60 -20.60 23.32
C LEU A 127 -3.94 -20.91 24.78
N PHE A 128 -5.19 -21.29 25.06
CA PHE A 128 -5.69 -21.37 26.44
C PHE A 128 -6.16 -22.75 26.88
N ALA A 129 -6.24 -23.72 25.95
CA ALA A 129 -6.70 -25.08 26.22
C ALA A 129 -8.05 -25.13 26.99
N TRP A 130 -8.93 -24.16 26.74
CA TRP A 130 -10.24 -24.10 27.39
C TRP A 130 -11.21 -25.13 26.81
N PRO A 131 -12.19 -25.60 27.60
CA PRO A 131 -13.28 -26.44 27.09
C PRO A 131 -14.03 -25.75 25.94
N THR A 132 -14.41 -26.51 24.92
CA THR A 132 -15.10 -26.00 23.73
C THR A 132 -16.40 -25.26 24.07
N THR A 133 -17.12 -25.73 25.10
CA THR A 133 -18.34 -25.09 25.61
C THR A 133 -18.09 -23.67 26.14
N LYS A 134 -16.98 -23.46 26.86
CA LYS A 134 -16.59 -22.13 27.35
C LYS A 134 -16.19 -21.22 26.19
N ILE A 135 -15.44 -21.75 25.23
CA ILE A 135 -15.02 -20.99 24.04
C ILE A 135 -16.24 -20.53 23.24
N ASP A 136 -17.22 -21.40 23.03
CA ASP A 136 -18.44 -21.06 22.30
C ASP A 136 -19.26 -19.97 23.01
N ALA A 137 -19.36 -20.04 24.34
CA ALA A 137 -20.00 -18.99 25.14
C ALA A 137 -19.25 -17.64 25.07
N ILE A 138 -17.92 -17.65 25.09
CA ILE A 138 -17.09 -16.45 24.88
C ILE A 138 -17.32 -15.88 23.48
N MET A 139 -17.34 -16.74 22.46
CA MET A 139 -17.56 -16.32 21.08
C MET A 139 -18.95 -15.71 20.86
N GLN A 140 -19.98 -16.23 21.53
CA GLN A 140 -21.32 -15.64 21.50
C GLN A 140 -21.30 -14.22 22.09
N LEU A 141 -20.67 -14.03 23.24
CA LEU A 141 -20.55 -12.71 23.88
C LEU A 141 -19.75 -11.73 23.00
N LEU A 142 -18.68 -12.19 22.36
CA LEU A 142 -17.89 -11.38 21.43
C LEU A 142 -18.69 -10.93 20.21
N LYS A 143 -19.60 -11.78 19.69
CA LYS A 143 -20.52 -11.39 18.62
C LYS A 143 -21.50 -10.32 19.08
N GLU A 144 -22.11 -10.49 20.26
CA GLU A 144 -23.01 -9.49 20.85
C GLU A 144 -22.31 -8.13 21.02
N ILE A 145 -21.07 -8.13 21.54
CA ILE A 145 -20.27 -6.89 21.69
C ILE A 145 -19.97 -6.28 20.31
N LYS A 146 -19.60 -7.10 19.33
CA LYS A 146 -19.29 -6.62 17.97
C LYS A 146 -20.51 -5.95 17.34
N GLU A 147 -21.69 -6.51 17.53
CA GLU A 147 -22.96 -5.93 17.06
C GLU A 147 -23.29 -4.63 17.79
N GLN A 148 -23.06 -4.56 19.11
CA GLN A 148 -23.20 -3.31 19.87
C GLN A 148 -22.25 -2.21 19.38
N ILE A 149 -21.01 -2.56 19.04
CA ILE A 149 -20.03 -1.61 18.49
C ILE A 149 -20.48 -1.12 17.10
N ALA A 150 -20.94 -2.04 16.24
CA ALA A 150 -21.46 -1.70 14.91
C ALA A 150 -22.67 -0.76 14.98
N ASN A 151 -23.64 -1.05 15.86
CA ASN A 151 -24.85 -0.24 16.03
C ASN A 151 -24.56 1.16 16.59
N SER A 152 -23.45 1.32 17.30
CA SER A 152 -23.05 2.61 17.89
C SER A 152 -22.03 3.37 17.06
N ASN A 153 -21.64 2.86 15.87
CA ASN A 153 -20.51 3.37 15.09
C ASN A 153 -19.25 3.56 15.96
N GLY A 154 -19.06 2.68 16.93
CA GLY A 154 -18.00 2.81 17.91
C GLY A 154 -16.64 2.38 17.38
N GLU A 155 -15.57 3.05 17.82
CA GLU A 155 -14.20 2.59 17.58
C GLU A 155 -13.66 1.87 18.83
N VAL A 156 -13.05 0.71 18.61
CA VAL A 156 -12.36 -0.03 19.67
C VAL A 156 -10.94 0.52 19.83
N VAL A 157 -10.67 1.08 21.00
CA VAL A 157 -9.37 1.68 21.34
C VAL A 157 -8.70 0.80 22.39
N SER A 158 -7.45 0.43 22.14
CA SER A 158 -6.58 -0.23 23.12
C SER A 158 -5.60 0.79 23.68
N VAL A 159 -5.80 1.24 24.92
CA VAL A 159 -4.95 2.26 25.56
C VAL A 159 -3.51 1.71 25.71
N ASN A 160 -3.39 0.48 26.19
CA ASN A 160 -2.09 -0.14 26.46
C ASN A 160 -1.26 -0.50 25.20
N LEU A 161 -1.92 -0.84 24.08
CA LEU A 161 -1.22 -1.18 22.83
C LEU A 161 -0.70 0.07 22.10
N GLN A 162 -1.41 1.21 22.22
CA GLN A 162 -0.99 2.47 21.61
C GLN A 162 0.21 3.07 22.34
N GLU A 163 0.25 3.03 23.68
CA GLU A 163 1.38 3.53 24.46
C GLU A 163 2.67 2.74 24.23
N LYS A 164 2.60 1.40 24.17
CA LYS A 164 3.78 0.57 23.85
C LYS A 164 4.31 0.87 22.45
N LYS A 165 3.42 1.12 21.48
CA LYS A 165 3.80 1.50 20.12
C LYS A 165 4.51 2.85 20.08
N TRP A 166 4.01 3.86 20.79
CA TRP A 166 4.66 5.18 20.88
C TRP A 166 6.02 5.12 21.55
N ARG A 167 6.17 4.34 22.64
CA ARG A 167 7.47 4.16 23.30
C ARG A 167 8.50 3.48 22.40
N GLN A 168 8.09 2.49 21.61
CA GLN A 168 8.96 1.84 20.62
C GLN A 168 9.32 2.77 19.46
N GLU A 169 8.37 3.54 18.94
CA GLU A 169 8.62 4.53 17.88
C GLU A 169 9.58 5.63 18.35
N ASP A 170 9.47 6.09 19.60
CA ASP A 170 10.36 7.11 20.16
C ASP A 170 11.77 6.57 20.41
N GLN A 171 11.91 5.34 20.89
CA GLN A 171 13.22 4.68 21.00
C GLN A 171 13.91 4.53 19.64
N VAL A 172 13.17 4.06 18.63
CA VAL A 172 13.69 3.92 17.26
C VAL A 172 14.07 5.28 16.65
N LYS A 173 13.26 6.33 16.88
CA LYS A 173 13.61 7.69 16.45
C LYS A 173 14.87 8.21 17.14
N GLN A 174 15.05 7.94 18.42
CA GLN A 174 16.26 8.34 19.16
C GLN A 174 17.50 7.61 18.64
N GLU A 175 17.41 6.30 18.38
CA GLU A 175 18.51 5.52 17.80
C GLU A 175 18.86 5.98 16.39
N LEU A 176 17.86 6.26 15.56
CA LEU A 176 18.08 6.78 14.20
C LEU A 176 18.79 8.14 14.24
N LYS A 177 18.39 9.03 15.15
CA LYS A 177 19.04 10.35 15.31
C LYS A 177 20.48 10.19 15.77
N LYS A 178 20.77 9.25 16.68
CA LYS A 178 22.15 8.92 17.11
C LYS A 178 22.98 8.35 15.95
N ALA A 179 22.42 7.44 15.16
CA ALA A 179 23.09 6.86 14.01
C ALA A 179 23.40 7.91 12.92
N GLN A 180 22.48 8.86 12.69
CA GLN A 180 22.69 9.98 11.76
C GLN A 180 23.80 10.92 12.23
N LEU A 181 23.87 11.22 13.53
CA LEU A 181 24.96 12.00 14.12
C LEU A 181 26.30 11.30 13.97
N ALA A 182 26.37 10.01 14.30
CA ALA A 182 27.59 9.21 14.13
C ALA A 182 28.05 9.15 12.66
N ALA A 183 27.12 8.94 11.73
CA ALA A 183 27.43 8.94 10.30
C ALA A 183 27.94 10.31 9.80
N LYS A 184 27.42 11.40 10.37
CA LYS A 184 27.88 12.76 10.04
C LYS A 184 29.29 13.02 10.57
N GLU A 185 29.60 12.55 11.78
CA GLU A 185 30.94 12.63 12.37
C GLU A 185 31.97 11.81 11.59
N ASP A 186 31.61 10.59 11.17
CA ASP A 186 32.48 9.73 10.34
C ASP A 186 32.74 10.34 8.96
N TRP A 187 31.73 11.00 8.36
CA TRP A 187 31.90 11.72 7.11
C TRP A 187 32.89 12.90 7.26
N HIS A 188 32.78 13.67 8.35
CA HIS A 188 33.72 14.76 8.63
C HIS A 188 35.16 14.29 8.84
N LYS A 189 35.36 13.16 9.54
CA LYS A 189 36.70 12.57 9.73
C LYS A 189 37.32 12.11 8.40
N ARG A 190 36.53 11.52 7.51
CA ARG A 190 37.00 11.12 6.16
C ARG A 190 37.40 12.32 5.32
N LEU A 191 36.58 13.37 5.33
CA LEU A 191 36.85 14.60 4.56
C LEU A 191 38.18 15.26 5.00
N LEU A 192 38.44 15.31 6.30
CA LEU A 192 39.70 15.83 6.86
C LEU A 192 40.89 14.97 6.43
N SER A 193 40.75 13.63 6.47
CA SER A 193 41.82 12.72 6.02
C SER A 193 42.13 12.79 4.51
N GLU A 194 41.16 13.19 3.68
CA GLU A 194 41.35 13.40 2.24
C GLU A 194 42.02 14.73 1.91
N GLN A 195 41.83 15.77 2.72
CA GLN A 195 42.52 17.05 2.56
C GLN A 195 44.01 16.94 2.90
N GLU A 196 44.37 16.13 3.89
CA GLU A 196 45.78 15.87 4.26
C GLU A 196 46.55 15.09 3.18
N LYS A 197 45.87 14.30 2.34
CA LYS A 197 46.50 13.53 1.26
C LYS A 197 46.80 14.32 -0.03
N LYS A 198 46.39 15.58 -0.13
CA LYS A 198 46.61 16.42 -1.35
C LYS A 198 47.84 17.32 -1.32
N ILE A 199 48.71 17.23 -0.31
CA ILE A 199 49.96 18.02 -0.23
C ILE A 199 51.18 17.09 -0.32
N THR A 200 51.36 16.40 -1.45
CA THR A 200 52.68 15.91 -1.89
C THR A 200 52.63 15.75 -3.41
N ILE A 201 52.84 16.85 -4.13
CA ILE A 201 53.14 16.83 -5.57
C ILE A 201 54.49 17.50 -5.72
N ASN A 202 55.55 16.70 -5.82
CA ASN A 202 56.83 17.02 -6.42
C ASN A 202 57.46 15.69 -6.76
N ASP A 203 57.24 15.22 -7.98
CA ASP A 203 58.16 14.41 -8.79
C ASP A 203 57.43 13.98 -10.07
N ILE A 204 57.63 14.75 -11.14
CA ILE A 204 57.23 14.39 -12.50
C ILE A 204 58.51 14.20 -13.32
N PRO A 205 58.87 12.99 -13.76
CA PRO A 205 59.77 12.81 -14.89
C PRO A 205 59.00 12.55 -16.19
N ALA A 206 59.53 13.10 -17.28
CA ALA A 206 58.96 13.16 -18.62
C ALA A 206 58.77 11.77 -19.30
N PRO A 207 57.83 11.64 -20.25
CA PRO A 207 57.58 10.38 -20.95
C PRO A 207 58.59 10.15 -22.10
N THR A 208 59.40 9.11 -21.96
CA THR A 208 60.21 8.55 -23.05
C THR A 208 59.41 7.46 -23.76
N ILE A 209 59.14 7.67 -25.06
CA ILE A 209 58.53 6.70 -25.97
C ILE A 209 59.66 5.81 -26.53
N GLN A 210 59.63 4.51 -26.24
CA GLN A 210 60.34 3.51 -27.05
C GLN A 210 59.48 2.27 -27.28
N SER A 211 59.25 2.02 -28.56
CA SER A 211 58.71 0.80 -29.15
C SER A 211 59.79 -0.28 -29.25
N SER A 212 59.52 -1.49 -28.79
CA SER A 212 60.13 -2.69 -29.37
C SER A 212 59.30 -3.94 -29.07
N LEU A 213 59.17 -4.76 -30.11
CA LEU A 213 58.51 -6.04 -30.16
C LEU A 213 59.38 -7.14 -29.53
N ALA A 214 58.68 -8.17 -29.05
CA ALA A 214 59.14 -9.54 -28.78
C ALA A 214 59.98 -9.79 -27.51
N GLN A 215 59.37 -10.47 -26.54
CA GLN A 215 59.69 -11.87 -26.23
C GLN A 215 58.71 -12.46 -25.19
N ARG A 216 58.21 -13.66 -25.50
CA ARG A 216 57.49 -14.55 -24.59
C ARG A 216 58.40 -14.91 -23.40
N ARG A 217 57.92 -14.69 -22.17
CA ARG A 217 58.24 -15.52 -21.00
C ARG A 217 57.01 -15.73 -20.12
N VAL A 218 56.94 -16.93 -19.59
CA VAL A 218 55.91 -17.48 -18.71
C VAL A 218 56.03 -16.85 -17.31
N GLY A 219 54.87 -16.53 -16.71
CA GLY A 219 54.70 -16.43 -15.26
C GLY A 219 54.85 -15.05 -14.62
N GLN A 220 53.75 -14.30 -14.49
CA GLN A 220 53.29 -13.66 -13.24
C GLN A 220 51.93 -12.98 -13.47
N VAL A 221 51.00 -13.25 -12.56
CA VAL A 221 49.62 -12.75 -12.55
C VAL A 221 49.62 -11.31 -11.99
N PRO A 222 49.15 -10.30 -12.73
CA PRO A 222 48.75 -9.03 -12.14
C PRO A 222 47.32 -9.15 -11.62
N GLU A 223 47.20 -9.19 -10.31
CA GLU A 223 45.98 -9.01 -9.54
C GLU A 223 45.40 -7.62 -9.84
N GLY A 224 44.14 -7.55 -10.25
CA GLY A 224 43.45 -6.26 -10.45
C GLY A 224 42.71 -6.05 -11.77
N LYS A 225 42.54 -7.08 -12.63
CA LYS A 225 41.57 -7.00 -13.73
C LYS A 225 40.18 -7.40 -13.24
N LYS A 226 39.32 -6.38 -13.12
CA LYS A 226 37.87 -6.46 -12.94
C LYS A 226 37.33 -7.61 -13.80
N ILE A 227 36.78 -8.64 -13.15
CA ILE A 227 36.08 -9.74 -13.81
C ILE A 227 34.89 -9.09 -14.51
N VAL A 228 35.04 -8.84 -15.81
CA VAL A 228 33.90 -8.55 -16.67
C VAL A 228 33.23 -9.90 -16.86
N GLU A 229 32.25 -10.20 -16.03
CA GLU A 229 31.35 -11.32 -16.28
C GLU A 229 30.73 -11.08 -17.65
N GLU A 230 31.09 -11.92 -18.62
CA GLU A 230 30.48 -11.93 -19.94
C GLU A 230 29.02 -12.33 -19.77
N ILE A 231 28.15 -11.32 -19.72
CA ILE A 231 26.71 -11.51 -19.61
C ILE A 231 26.24 -12.11 -20.94
N ARG A 232 26.14 -13.45 -20.99
CA ARG A 232 25.39 -14.16 -22.03
C ARG A 232 23.97 -13.60 -22.04
N LYS A 233 23.66 -12.76 -23.03
CA LYS A 233 22.30 -12.30 -23.30
C LYS A 233 21.50 -13.53 -23.76
N PHE A 234 20.82 -14.20 -22.84
CA PHE A 234 19.76 -15.12 -23.20
C PHE A 234 18.60 -14.30 -23.75
N ASN A 235 18.69 -13.95 -25.04
CA ASN A 235 17.59 -13.36 -25.78
C ASN A 235 16.60 -14.50 -26.10
N ARG A 236 15.94 -15.03 -25.06
CA ARG A 236 14.76 -15.86 -25.26
C ARG A 236 13.69 -14.92 -25.77
N MET A 237 13.20 -15.16 -26.98
CA MET A 237 12.02 -14.49 -27.53
C MET A 237 10.82 -14.89 -26.65
N THR A 238 10.67 -14.19 -25.53
CA THR A 238 9.52 -14.30 -24.64
C THR A 238 8.42 -13.45 -25.22
N GLY A 239 7.21 -13.99 -25.27
CA GLY A 239 6.06 -13.23 -25.75
C GLY A 239 5.76 -12.03 -24.83
N PRO A 240 4.98 -11.04 -25.29
CA PRO A 240 4.66 -9.84 -24.50
C PRO A 240 4.12 -10.12 -23.08
N LEU A 241 3.30 -11.16 -22.94
CA LEU A 241 2.76 -11.59 -21.64
C LEU A 241 3.83 -12.19 -20.74
N GLU A 242 4.73 -12.97 -21.32
CA GLU A 242 5.76 -13.70 -20.59
C GLU A 242 6.91 -12.78 -20.17
N GLU A 243 7.21 -11.74 -20.95
CA GLU A 243 8.14 -10.69 -20.55
C GLU A 243 7.66 -9.97 -19.28
N ILE A 244 6.35 -9.64 -19.21
CA ILE A 244 5.76 -8.97 -18.05
C ILE A 244 5.67 -9.93 -16.85
N SER A 245 5.33 -11.21 -17.06
CA SER A 245 5.25 -12.18 -15.97
C SER A 245 6.61 -12.55 -15.38
N GLN A 246 7.68 -12.53 -16.17
CA GLN A 246 9.03 -12.85 -15.69
C GLN A 246 9.76 -11.64 -15.06
N MET A 247 9.07 -10.50 -14.88
CA MET A 247 9.67 -9.30 -14.33
C MET A 247 10.20 -9.52 -12.90
N ASN A 248 11.50 -9.29 -12.73
CA ASN A 248 12.18 -9.37 -11.44
C ASN A 248 12.90 -8.06 -11.11
N VAL A 249 13.39 -7.94 -9.88
CA VAL A 249 14.11 -6.73 -9.40
C VAL A 249 15.35 -6.43 -10.25
N LYS A 250 16.06 -7.46 -10.70
CA LYS A 250 17.26 -7.30 -11.54
C LYS A 250 16.93 -6.72 -12.92
N ILE A 251 15.83 -7.16 -13.54
CA ILE A 251 15.35 -6.64 -14.83
C ILE A 251 14.84 -5.22 -14.63
N LEU A 252 14.10 -4.93 -13.56
CA LEU A 252 13.65 -3.57 -13.23
C LEU A 252 14.83 -2.59 -13.14
N ARG A 253 15.90 -2.96 -12.42
CA ARG A 253 17.11 -2.14 -12.26
C ARG A 253 17.96 -2.03 -13.55
N ARG A 254 17.75 -2.93 -14.52
CA ARG A 254 18.42 -2.88 -15.83
C ARG A 254 17.68 -2.02 -16.85
N LEU A 255 16.37 -1.80 -16.68
CA LEU A 255 15.54 -1.05 -17.63
C LEU A 255 15.89 0.44 -17.70
N ALA A 256 16.25 1.04 -16.56
CA ALA A 256 16.68 2.42 -16.45
C ALA A 256 17.54 2.63 -15.20
N SER A 257 18.27 3.74 -15.16
CA SER A 257 19.10 4.13 -14.01
C SER A 257 18.26 4.57 -12.81
N SER A 258 17.05 5.06 -13.05
CA SER A 258 16.10 5.51 -12.02
C SER A 258 14.90 4.58 -11.93
N THR A 259 14.50 4.25 -10.71
CA THR A 259 13.31 3.43 -10.41
C THR A 259 12.04 3.97 -11.06
N ALA A 260 11.84 5.29 -11.03
CA ALA A 260 10.66 5.94 -11.61
C ALA A 260 10.62 5.77 -13.14
N GLU A 261 11.77 5.89 -13.79
CA GLU A 261 11.89 5.71 -15.24
C GLU A 261 11.68 4.25 -15.64
N SER A 262 12.23 3.30 -14.87
CA SER A 262 12.02 1.86 -15.13
C SER A 262 10.55 1.49 -15.11
N LEU A 263 9.78 2.00 -14.14
CA LEU A 263 8.35 1.73 -14.06
C LEU A 263 7.54 2.45 -15.13
N ARG A 264 7.94 3.68 -15.51
CA ARG A 264 7.33 4.36 -16.66
C ARG A 264 7.49 3.55 -17.95
N LYS A 265 8.66 2.95 -18.19
CA LYS A 265 8.87 2.05 -19.33
C LYS A 265 8.02 0.79 -19.25
N ILE A 266 7.78 0.26 -18.05
CA ILE A 266 6.89 -0.89 -17.86
C ILE A 266 5.43 -0.49 -18.13
N GLU A 267 5.01 0.68 -17.64
CA GLU A 267 3.69 1.24 -17.91
C GLU A 267 3.46 1.42 -19.42
N GLU A 268 4.41 2.06 -20.12
CA GLU A 268 4.38 2.23 -21.57
C GLU A 268 4.33 0.88 -22.31
N LYS A 269 5.09 -0.14 -21.86
CA LYS A 269 5.02 -1.50 -22.41
C LYS A 269 3.64 -2.13 -22.22
N ILE A 270 3.06 -2.01 -21.02
CA ILE A 270 1.72 -2.54 -20.73
C ILE A 270 0.69 -1.87 -21.64
N ASP A 271 0.77 -0.55 -21.80
CA ASP A 271 -0.15 0.22 -22.62
C ASP A 271 -0.05 -0.18 -24.09
N VAL A 272 1.17 -0.27 -24.64
CA VAL A 272 1.42 -0.71 -26.03
C VAL A 272 0.86 -2.11 -26.27
N PHE A 273 1.09 -3.05 -25.34
CA PHE A 273 0.58 -4.42 -25.48
C PHE A 273 -0.94 -4.52 -25.25
N SER A 274 -1.54 -3.54 -24.58
CA SER A 274 -2.98 -3.48 -24.31
C SER A 274 -3.80 -2.78 -25.40
N ALA A 275 -3.16 -2.01 -26.29
CA ALA A 275 -3.79 -1.29 -27.39
C ALA A 275 -4.82 -2.08 -28.23
N PRO A 276 -4.64 -3.39 -28.54
CA PRO A 276 -5.56 -4.08 -29.44
C PRO A 276 -6.91 -4.46 -28.80
N SER A 277 -7.02 -4.66 -27.48
CA SER A 277 -8.30 -4.96 -26.83
C SER A 277 -8.26 -4.87 -25.29
N LEU A 278 -9.43 -4.61 -24.69
CA LEU A 278 -9.60 -4.63 -23.23
C LEU A 278 -9.36 -6.02 -22.63
N ALA A 279 -9.73 -7.09 -23.34
CA ALA A 279 -9.43 -8.46 -22.95
C ALA A 279 -7.92 -8.69 -22.82
N ARG A 280 -7.14 -8.21 -23.80
CA ARG A 280 -5.68 -8.29 -23.77
C ARG A 280 -5.08 -7.50 -22.61
N ARG A 281 -5.65 -6.34 -22.29
CA ARG A 281 -5.25 -5.55 -21.12
C ARG A 281 -5.41 -6.34 -19.82
N MET A 282 -6.52 -7.04 -19.63
CA MET A 282 -6.74 -7.88 -18.45
C MET A 282 -5.72 -9.02 -18.36
N GLU A 283 -5.37 -9.67 -19.48
CA GLU A 283 -4.34 -10.72 -19.51
C GLU A 283 -2.97 -10.18 -19.08
N ILE A 284 -2.59 -8.98 -19.56
CA ILE A 284 -1.32 -8.35 -19.21
C ILE A 284 -1.28 -7.93 -17.75
N VAL A 285 -2.38 -7.39 -17.21
CA VAL A 285 -2.45 -7.06 -15.78
C VAL A 285 -2.38 -8.33 -14.92
N LYS A 286 -3.01 -9.44 -15.33
CA LYS A 286 -2.86 -10.73 -14.65
C LYS A 286 -1.42 -11.25 -14.73
N ALA A 287 -0.77 -11.11 -15.89
CA ALA A 287 0.65 -11.46 -16.04
C ALA A 287 1.54 -10.62 -15.10
N TRP A 288 1.30 -9.31 -15.01
CA TRP A 288 2.00 -8.44 -14.06
C TRP A 288 1.76 -8.87 -12.60
N GLN A 289 0.52 -9.20 -12.24
CA GLN A 289 0.20 -9.68 -10.90
C GLN A 289 0.85 -11.03 -10.58
N SER A 290 1.11 -11.87 -11.59
CA SER A 290 1.85 -13.12 -11.42
C SER A 290 3.37 -12.92 -11.31
N SER A 291 3.88 -11.70 -11.54
CA SER A 291 5.31 -11.46 -11.60
C SER A 291 6.01 -11.58 -10.24
N PRO A 292 7.25 -12.09 -10.19
CA PRO A 292 8.04 -12.16 -8.96
C PRO A 292 8.13 -10.83 -8.22
N ILE A 293 8.22 -9.72 -8.95
CA ILE A 293 8.29 -8.39 -8.35
C ILE A 293 6.99 -7.97 -7.65
N TYR A 294 5.84 -8.28 -8.24
CA TYR A 294 4.53 -8.03 -7.62
C TYR A 294 4.30 -8.92 -6.40
N GLN A 295 4.71 -10.19 -6.49
CA GLN A 295 4.64 -11.12 -5.36
C GLN A 295 5.50 -10.66 -4.18
N GLN A 296 6.70 -10.14 -4.45
CA GLN A 296 7.53 -9.52 -3.41
C GLN A 296 6.86 -8.29 -2.79
N TYR A 297 6.25 -7.41 -3.59
CA TYR A 297 5.49 -6.27 -3.09
C TYR A 297 4.37 -6.71 -2.12
N LEU A 298 3.58 -7.72 -2.50
CA LEU A 298 2.53 -8.26 -1.62
C LEU A 298 3.11 -8.89 -0.35
N ARG A 299 4.20 -9.65 -0.47
CA ARG A 299 4.87 -10.28 0.68
C ARG A 299 5.31 -9.23 1.70
N LEU A 300 5.98 -8.17 1.25
CA LEU A 300 6.44 -7.09 2.11
C LEU A 300 5.28 -6.34 2.77
N GLY A 301 4.20 -6.08 2.03
CA GLY A 301 2.98 -5.50 2.56
C GLY A 301 2.34 -6.35 3.65
N ARG A 302 2.23 -7.67 3.42
CA ARG A 302 1.70 -8.62 4.43
C ARG A 302 2.56 -8.68 5.68
N LEU A 303 3.88 -8.78 5.54
CA LEU A 303 4.81 -8.78 6.67
C LEU A 303 4.66 -7.51 7.53
N SER A 304 4.50 -6.35 6.91
CA SER A 304 4.25 -5.09 7.63
C SER A 304 2.94 -5.12 8.44
N LEU A 305 1.88 -5.72 7.90
CA LEU A 305 0.60 -5.85 8.59
C LEU A 305 0.63 -6.92 9.70
N GLU A 306 1.29 -8.05 9.45
CA GLU A 306 1.40 -9.17 10.38
C GLU A 306 2.26 -8.80 11.60
N GLU A 307 3.39 -8.12 11.39
CA GLU A 307 4.27 -7.67 12.47
C GLU A 307 3.80 -6.35 13.10
N GLY A 308 2.92 -5.59 12.44
CA GLY A 308 2.48 -4.26 12.88
C GLY A 308 3.57 -3.19 12.80
N VAL A 309 4.64 -3.45 12.07
CA VAL A 309 5.82 -2.59 11.87
C VAL A 309 5.63 -1.77 10.59
N PRO A 310 6.05 -0.49 10.53
CA PRO A 310 5.92 0.30 9.32
C PRO A 310 6.75 -0.28 8.16
N ILE A 311 6.19 -0.18 6.96
CA ILE A 311 6.71 -0.84 5.75
C ILE A 311 8.14 -0.45 5.40
N ASN A 312 8.55 0.79 5.67
CA ASN A 312 9.92 1.27 5.44
C ASN A 312 10.97 0.45 6.20
N LEU A 313 10.68 0.08 7.46
CA LEU A 313 11.59 -0.71 8.28
C LEU A 313 11.64 -2.18 7.83
N ILE A 314 10.51 -2.73 7.40
CA ILE A 314 10.44 -4.12 6.87
C ILE A 314 11.23 -4.22 5.58
N VAL A 315 11.07 -3.27 4.66
CA VAL A 315 11.80 -3.23 3.39
C VAL A 315 13.31 -3.15 3.63
N GLU A 316 13.76 -2.27 4.53
CA GLU A 316 15.18 -2.13 4.84
C GLU A 316 15.74 -3.40 5.51
N ARG A 317 15.00 -4.01 6.45
CA ARG A 317 15.38 -5.26 7.10
C ARG A 317 15.52 -6.41 6.11
N GLU A 318 14.56 -6.56 5.20
CA GLU A 318 14.61 -7.60 4.17
C GLU A 318 15.76 -7.33 3.19
N ARG A 319 16.01 -6.08 2.82
CA ARG A 319 17.14 -5.69 1.98
C ARG A 319 18.49 -6.02 2.62
N GLN A 320 18.65 -5.86 3.93
CA GLN A 320 19.89 -6.24 4.64
C GLN A 320 20.21 -7.73 4.51
N LYS A 321 19.19 -8.59 4.43
CA LYS A 321 19.39 -10.04 4.22
C LYS A 321 19.86 -10.35 2.80
N LEU A 322 19.23 -9.73 1.80
CA LEU A 322 19.46 -9.98 0.38
C LEU A 322 19.45 -8.65 -0.42
N PRO A 323 20.58 -7.92 -0.49
CA PRO A 323 20.61 -6.56 -1.04
C PRO A 323 20.31 -6.49 -2.54
N ASN A 324 20.64 -7.55 -3.28
CA ASN A 324 20.51 -7.59 -4.74
C ASN A 324 19.18 -8.16 -5.25
N ASP A 325 18.38 -8.78 -4.39
CA ASP A 325 17.17 -9.51 -4.82
C ASP A 325 15.88 -8.97 -4.19
N ASN A 326 15.99 -8.12 -3.16
CA ASN A 326 14.86 -7.46 -2.52
C ASN A 326 14.68 -6.02 -3.01
N LEU A 327 13.44 -5.56 -2.93
CA LEU A 327 13.01 -4.20 -3.28
C LEU A 327 13.58 -3.17 -2.30
N ASN A 328 13.93 -2.00 -2.83
CA ASN A 328 14.16 -0.79 -2.03
C ASN A 328 12.82 -0.09 -1.72
N PHE A 329 12.81 0.81 -0.75
CA PHE A 329 11.62 1.59 -0.38
C PHE A 329 11.07 2.42 -1.55
N ASP A 330 11.97 3.04 -2.33
CA ASP A 330 11.57 3.81 -3.52
C ASP A 330 10.93 2.90 -4.58
N GLU A 331 11.48 1.69 -4.78
CA GLU A 331 10.94 0.67 -5.69
C GLU A 331 9.56 0.21 -5.22
N PHE A 332 9.40 -0.05 -3.93
CA PHE A 332 8.14 -0.44 -3.32
C PHE A 332 7.05 0.64 -3.52
N ASN A 333 7.38 1.91 -3.23
CA ASN A 333 6.42 3.01 -3.38
C ASN A 333 6.05 3.22 -4.85
N ALA A 334 7.02 3.14 -5.74
CA ALA A 334 6.78 3.35 -7.15
C ALA A 334 5.93 2.19 -7.75
N ILE A 335 6.16 0.94 -7.34
CA ILE A 335 5.30 -0.20 -7.68
C ILE A 335 3.87 0.01 -7.14
N SER A 336 3.73 0.55 -5.92
CA SER A 336 2.42 0.90 -5.35
C SER A 336 1.66 1.90 -6.24
N LEU A 337 2.35 2.92 -6.77
CA LEU A 337 1.76 3.89 -7.69
C LEU A 337 1.35 3.25 -9.02
N LEU A 338 2.20 2.40 -9.61
CA LEU A 338 1.86 1.67 -10.83
C LEU A 338 0.63 0.78 -10.60
N ASN A 339 0.60 0.04 -9.50
CA ASN A 339 -0.52 -0.83 -9.15
C ASN A 339 -1.84 -0.06 -8.97
N LYS A 340 -1.81 1.20 -8.49
CA LYS A 340 -3.00 2.05 -8.42
C LYS A 340 -3.53 2.41 -9.81
N LYS A 341 -2.65 2.68 -10.77
CA LYS A 341 -3.03 3.00 -12.16
C LYS A 341 -3.58 1.79 -12.92
N LEU A 342 -3.11 0.59 -12.58
CA LEU A 342 -3.55 -0.67 -13.20
C LEU A 342 -4.85 -1.23 -12.60
N ARG A 343 -5.44 -0.56 -11.58
CA ARG A 343 -6.77 -0.92 -11.07
C ARG A 343 -7.84 -0.44 -12.05
N PHE A 344 -8.69 -1.37 -12.48
CA PHE A 344 -9.90 -1.11 -13.27
C PHE A 344 -11.08 -0.84 -12.35
#